data_AF-G2EFE5-F1
#
_entry.id   AF-G2EFE5-F1
#
_cell.length_a   1.000
_cell.length_b   1.000
_cell.length_c   1.000
_cell.angle_alpha   90.00
_cell.angle_beta   90.00
_cell.angle_gamma   90.00
#
_symmetry.space_group_name_H-M   'P 1'
#
loop_
_entity.id
_entity.type
_entity.pdbx_description
1 polymer ?
#
loop_
_entity_poly.entity_id
_entity_poly.type
_entity_poly.pdbx_seq_one_letter_code
_entity_poly.pdbx_strand_id
1 'polypeptide(L)'
;MLKKLMKTKNILLGILSLISFATYAQTEKSTVIETNSAVTQLNVEATNLDDLKNFDWEMVKEMFQENDKNQEITLAFAYVNKSEVDKSKIRVDNFEMKVTGKTADLDKLTTRLKKSFSKLDGINDRYINN
;
A
#
# COMPACT_ATOMS: atom_id res chain seq x y z
N MET A 1 -54.87 49.18 21.32
CA MET A 1 -53.52 48.63 21.58
C MET A 1 -53.41 47.13 21.29
N LEU A 2 -54.32 46.27 21.77
CA LEU A 2 -54.24 44.80 21.64
C LEU A 2 -54.14 44.26 20.19
N LYS A 3 -54.86 44.86 19.24
CA LYS A 3 -54.85 44.45 17.82
C LYS A 3 -53.49 44.68 17.14
N LYS A 4 -52.77 45.74 17.52
CA LYS A 4 -51.41 46.06 17.02
C LYS A 4 -50.39 45.05 17.56
N LEU A 5 -50.56 44.64 18.83
CA LEU A 5 -49.73 43.64 19.51
C LEU A 5 -49.88 42.23 18.92
N MET A 6 -51.11 41.81 18.58
CA MET A 6 -51.35 40.54 17.87
C MET A 6 -50.76 40.54 16.46
N LYS A 7 -50.86 41.67 15.74
CA LYS A 7 -50.31 41.81 14.38
C LYS A 7 -48.78 41.70 14.37
N THR A 8 -48.10 42.28 15.36
CA THR A 8 -46.64 42.15 15.53
C THR A 8 -46.20 40.75 15.96
N LYS A 9 -46.99 40.05 16.80
CA LYS A 9 -46.72 38.65 17.17
C LYS A 9 -46.80 37.71 15.97
N ASN A 10 -47.80 37.89 15.11
CA ASN A 10 -47.97 37.07 13.91
C ASN A 10 -46.83 37.29 12.89
N ILE A 11 -46.33 38.53 12.78
CA ILE A 11 -45.15 38.84 11.96
C ILE A 11 -43.89 38.17 12.54
N LEU A 12 -43.72 38.20 13.87
CA LEU A 12 -42.58 37.58 14.54
C LEU A 12 -42.56 36.06 14.36
N LEU A 13 -43.73 35.41 14.47
CA LEU A 13 -43.89 33.98 14.19
C LEU A 13 -43.56 33.64 12.73
N GLY A 14 -43.94 34.51 11.78
CA GLY A 14 -43.58 34.35 10.37
C GLY A 14 -42.07 34.39 10.14
N ILE A 15 -41.37 35.37 10.74
CA ILE A 15 -39.91 35.49 10.63
C ILE A 15 -39.22 34.27 11.27
N LEU A 16 -39.68 33.83 12.44
CA LEU A 16 -39.14 32.66 13.12
C LEU A 16 -39.28 31.37 12.28
N SER A 17 -40.40 31.22 11.57
CA SER A 17 -40.63 30.07 10.67
C SER A 17 -39.73 30.06 9.43
N LEU A 18 -39.27 31.22 8.96
CA LEU A 18 -38.38 31.30 7.79
C LEU A 18 -36.93 30.96 8.15
N ILE A 19 -36.51 31.25 9.39
CA ILE A 19 -35.15 30.98 9.87
C ILE A 19 -34.92 29.46 10.08
N SER A 20 -35.96 28.69 10.44
CA SER A 20 -35.85 27.23 10.62
C SER A 20 -35.56 26.46 9.33
N PHE A 21 -35.87 27.00 8.15
CA PHE A 21 -35.55 26.34 6.88
C PHE A 21 -34.13 26.65 6.39
N ALA A 22 -33.57 27.82 6.74
CA ALA A 22 -32.24 28.24 6.28
C ALA A 22 -31.09 27.47 6.96
N THR A 23 -31.33 26.91 8.14
CA THR A 23 -30.31 26.13 8.89
C THR A 23 -30.10 24.72 8.33
N TYR A 24 -31.11 24.13 7.68
CA TYR A 24 -30.99 22.83 7.00
C TYR A 24 -30.26 22.89 5.65
N ALA A 25 -30.01 24.09 5.11
CA ALA A 25 -29.30 24.28 3.85
C ALA A 25 -27.78 24.51 4.01
N GLN A 26 -27.25 24.45 5.24
CA GLN A 26 -25.80 24.42 5.45
C GLN A 26 -25.28 23.06 5.01
N THR A 27 -24.94 22.95 3.73
CA THR A 27 -24.11 21.86 3.23
C THR A 27 -22.76 21.98 3.90
N GLU A 28 -22.36 20.95 4.65
CA GLU A 28 -20.96 20.81 5.04
C GLU A 28 -20.12 20.96 3.77
N LYS A 29 -19.16 21.89 3.78
CA LYS A 29 -18.11 21.87 2.77
C LYS A 29 -17.39 20.55 2.99
N SER A 30 -17.79 19.53 2.24
CA SER A 30 -17.05 18.28 2.14
C SER A 30 -15.71 18.66 1.54
N THR A 31 -14.73 18.94 2.41
CA THR A 31 -13.33 18.90 2.02
C THR A 31 -13.11 17.45 1.65
N VAL A 32 -13.10 17.18 0.35
CA VAL A 32 -12.61 15.92 -0.17
C VAL A 32 -11.16 15.83 0.31
N ILE A 33 -10.95 15.14 1.43
CA ILE A 33 -9.62 14.74 1.83
C ILE A 33 -9.32 13.60 0.87
N GLU A 34 -8.60 13.92 -0.21
CA GLU A 34 -7.95 12.90 -1.03
C GLU A 34 -7.03 12.13 -0.08
N THR A 35 -7.52 10.97 0.38
CA THR A 35 -6.70 10.02 1.11
C THR A 35 -5.89 9.30 0.04
N ASN A 36 -4.70 9.83 -0.24
CA ASN A 36 -3.73 9.11 -1.05
C ASN A 36 -3.42 7.81 -0.32
N SER A 37 -3.95 6.70 -0.84
CA SER A 37 -3.68 5.37 -0.31
C SER A 37 -2.24 5.03 -0.63
N ALA A 38 -1.37 4.99 0.38
CA ALA A 38 0.03 4.61 0.22
C ALA A 38 0.20 3.09 0.19
N VAL A 39 1.03 2.60 -0.72
CA VAL A 39 1.41 1.18 -0.77
C VAL A 39 2.48 0.94 0.27
N THR A 40 2.22 0.16 1.32
CA THR A 40 3.21 -0.07 2.39
C THR A 40 3.95 -1.40 2.28
N GLN A 41 3.45 -2.32 1.46
CA GLN A 41 4.02 -3.66 1.37
C GLN A 41 3.81 -4.28 -0.02
N LEU A 42 4.86 -4.92 -0.52
CA LEU A 42 4.81 -5.83 -1.67
C LEU A 42 5.23 -7.21 -1.20
N ASN A 43 4.37 -8.20 -1.43
CA ASN A 43 4.66 -9.61 -1.20
C ASN A 43 4.63 -10.36 -2.53
N VAL A 44 5.72 -11.05 -2.84
CA VAL A 44 5.83 -11.88 -4.03
C VAL A 44 6.15 -13.29 -3.58
N GLU A 45 5.36 -14.26 -4.03
CA GLU A 45 5.64 -15.67 -3.84
C GLU A 45 5.95 -16.30 -5.19
N ALA A 46 7.05 -17.03 -5.27
CA ALA A 46 7.49 -17.72 -6.48
C ALA A 46 7.78 -19.19 -6.16
N THR A 47 7.51 -20.05 -7.14
CA THR A 47 7.83 -21.49 -7.04
C THR A 47 9.04 -21.87 -7.87
N ASN A 48 9.58 -20.91 -8.62
CA ASN A 48 10.77 -21.03 -9.45
C ASN A 48 11.77 -19.95 -9.06
N LEU A 49 13.04 -20.33 -8.86
CA LEU A 49 14.11 -19.39 -8.55
C LEU A 49 14.39 -18.42 -9.71
N ASP A 50 14.14 -18.82 -10.95
CA ASP A 50 14.33 -17.96 -12.11
C ASP A 50 13.31 -16.82 -12.17
N ASP A 51 12.09 -17.03 -11.65
CA ASP A 51 11.08 -15.97 -11.55
C ASP A 51 11.53 -14.86 -10.59
N LEU A 52 12.22 -15.23 -9.50
CA LEU A 52 12.79 -14.25 -8.55
C LEU A 52 13.96 -13.47 -9.17
N LYS A 53 14.78 -14.11 -10.00
CA LYS A 53 15.92 -13.47 -10.68
C LYS A 53 15.46 -12.48 -11.75
N ASN A 54 14.48 -12.91 -12.55
CA ASN A 54 13.96 -12.16 -13.69
C ASN A 54 12.75 -11.31 -13.33
N PHE A 55 12.49 -11.11 -12.03
CA PHE A 55 11.40 -10.29 -11.55
C PHE A 55 11.49 -8.87 -12.14
N ASP A 56 10.35 -8.31 -12.56
CA ASP A 56 10.27 -6.96 -13.11
C ASP A 56 10.35 -5.92 -11.98
N TRP A 57 11.54 -5.33 -11.84
CA TRP A 57 11.81 -4.34 -10.80
C TRP A 57 11.27 -2.94 -11.13
N GLU A 58 10.93 -2.65 -12.38
CA GLU A 58 10.32 -1.37 -12.73
C GLU A 58 8.90 -1.29 -12.16
N MET A 59 8.16 -2.39 -12.13
CA MET A 59 6.87 -2.50 -11.44
C MET A 59 6.95 -2.06 -9.98
N VAL A 60 8.04 -2.39 -9.27
CA VAL A 60 8.22 -1.94 -7.88
C VAL A 60 8.32 -0.43 -7.82
N LYS A 61 9.09 0.20 -8.71
CA LYS A 61 9.19 1.67 -8.71
C LYS A 61 7.83 2.31 -8.96
N GLU A 62 7.08 1.80 -9.93
CA GLU A 62 5.74 2.29 -10.26
C GLU A 62 4.76 2.14 -9.10
N MET A 63 4.79 1.03 -8.36
CA MET A 63 3.92 0.80 -7.21
C MET A 63 4.14 1.77 -6.05
N PHE A 64 5.38 2.21 -5.85
CA PHE A 64 5.77 3.05 -4.71
C PHE A 64 6.03 4.52 -5.11
N GLN A 65 5.84 4.91 -6.38
CA GLN A 65 6.20 6.25 -6.87
C GLN A 65 5.39 7.39 -6.22
N GLU A 66 4.13 7.13 -5.88
CA GLU A 66 3.21 8.12 -5.28
C GLU A 66 3.30 8.17 -3.75
N ASN A 67 4.15 7.34 -3.14
CA ASN A 67 4.29 7.30 -1.69
C ASN A 67 5.07 8.50 -1.16
N ASP A 68 4.75 8.90 0.07
CA ASP A 68 5.61 9.81 0.82
C ASP A 68 7.02 9.22 0.98
N LYS A 69 8.05 10.07 0.83
CA LYS A 69 9.46 9.68 0.91
C LYS A 69 9.85 9.04 2.25
N ASN A 70 9.21 9.46 3.34
CA ASN A 70 9.43 8.92 4.68
C ASN A 70 8.51 7.76 5.04
N GLN A 71 7.53 7.43 4.18
CA GLN A 71 6.66 6.28 4.38
C GLN A 71 7.51 5.02 4.50
N GLU A 72 7.26 4.23 5.54
CA GLU A 72 7.88 2.92 5.70
C GLU A 72 7.22 1.94 4.73
N ILE A 73 8.06 1.20 4.02
CA ILE A 73 7.68 0.20 3.03
C ILE A 73 8.42 -1.10 3.27
N THR A 74 7.80 -2.21 2.88
CA THR A 74 8.36 -3.56 3.00
C THR A 74 8.28 -4.29 1.67
N LEU A 75 9.40 -4.88 1.26
CA LEU A 75 9.47 -5.79 0.12
C LEU A 75 9.77 -7.20 0.65
N ALA A 76 8.85 -8.15 0.46
CA ALA A 76 9.01 -9.53 0.87
C ALA A 76 8.87 -10.48 -0.34
N PHE A 77 9.84 -11.36 -0.50
CA PHE A 77 9.90 -12.32 -1.59
C PHE A 77 10.09 -13.72 -1.00
N ALA A 78 9.14 -14.61 -1.26
CA ALA A 78 9.16 -15.99 -0.82
C ALA A 78 9.41 -16.93 -2.00
N TYR A 79 10.30 -17.90 -1.78
CA TYR A 79 10.43 -19.09 -2.61
C TYR A 79 9.75 -20.26 -1.92
N VAL A 80 8.83 -20.91 -2.63
CA VAL A 80 8.14 -22.11 -2.17
C VAL A 80 8.51 -23.27 -3.09
N ASN A 81 9.33 -24.18 -2.59
CA ASN A 81 9.68 -25.40 -3.28
C ASN A 81 8.48 -26.38 -3.26
N LYS A 82 7.80 -26.50 -4.40
CA LYS A 82 6.67 -27.43 -4.60
C LYS A 82 7.11 -28.83 -5.08
N SER A 83 8.40 -29.11 -5.22
CA SER A 83 8.87 -30.41 -5.71
C SER A 83 8.67 -31.50 -4.65
N GLU A 84 7.72 -32.41 -4.89
CA GLU A 84 7.57 -33.67 -4.17
C GLU A 84 8.64 -34.67 -4.62
N VAL A 85 9.92 -34.40 -4.40
CA VAL A 85 10.97 -35.34 -4.86
C VAL A 85 12.09 -35.48 -3.84
N ASP A 86 12.44 -36.76 -3.66
CA ASP A 86 13.54 -37.39 -2.92
C ASP A 86 14.45 -36.47 -2.08
N LYS A 87 14.37 -36.64 -0.75
CA LYS A 87 15.18 -35.93 0.25
C LYS A 87 16.68 -36.22 0.14
N SER A 88 17.09 -37.21 -0.66
CA SER A 88 18.49 -37.59 -0.87
C SER A 88 19.30 -36.62 -1.73
N LYS A 89 18.64 -35.73 -2.50
CA LYS A 89 19.31 -34.75 -3.37
C LYS A 89 19.42 -33.38 -2.70
N ILE A 90 20.55 -32.71 -2.93
CA ILE A 90 20.76 -31.32 -2.51
C ILE A 90 19.72 -30.45 -3.22
N ARG A 91 18.97 -29.67 -2.42
CA ARG A 91 17.90 -28.79 -2.91
C ARG A 91 17.89 -27.49 -2.13
N VAL A 92 17.38 -26.45 -2.77
CA VAL A 92 17.05 -25.19 -2.09
C VAL A 92 15.72 -25.40 -1.37
N ASP A 93 15.71 -25.20 -0.05
CA ASP A 93 14.49 -25.25 0.76
C ASP A 93 13.69 -23.94 0.62
N ASN A 94 12.48 -23.92 1.16
CA ASN A 94 11.67 -22.72 1.22
C ASN A 94 12.43 -21.60 1.93
N PHE A 95 12.38 -20.39 1.38
CA PHE A 95 12.98 -19.23 2.01
C PHE A 95 12.14 -17.99 1.78
N GLU A 96 12.28 -17.02 2.69
CA GLU A 96 11.72 -15.69 2.55
C GLU A 96 12.83 -14.65 2.72
N MET A 97 12.85 -13.67 1.82
CA MET A 97 13.71 -12.51 1.90
C MET A 97 12.87 -11.27 2.10
N LYS A 98 13.07 -10.61 3.25
CA LYS A 98 12.34 -9.40 3.62
C LYS A 98 13.29 -8.23 3.83
N VAL A 99 12.98 -7.10 3.22
CA VAL A 99 13.66 -5.82 3.48
C VAL A 99 12.64 -4.73 3.76
N THR A 100 12.91 -3.92 4.78
CA THR A 100 12.06 -2.81 5.21
C THR A 100 12.90 -1.54 5.27
N GLY A 101 12.29 -0.42 4.92
CA GLY A 101 12.92 0.90 4.96
C GLY A 101 11.98 1.99 4.47
N LYS A 102 12.50 3.20 4.30
CA LYS A 102 11.72 4.32 3.77
C LYS A 102 11.56 4.22 2.25
N THR A 103 10.50 4.77 1.69
CA THR A 103 10.32 4.92 0.23
C THR A 103 11.53 5.60 -0.43
N ALA A 104 12.13 6.60 0.24
CA ALA A 104 13.34 7.27 -0.25
C ALA A 104 14.54 6.31 -0.45
N ASP A 105 14.55 5.17 0.22
CA ASP A 105 15.58 4.13 0.12
C ASP A 105 15.21 3.02 -0.87
N LEU A 106 14.12 3.15 -1.65
CA LEU A 106 13.59 2.07 -2.50
C LEU A 106 14.64 1.46 -3.43
N ASP A 107 15.47 2.28 -4.10
CA ASP A 107 16.54 1.79 -4.98
C ASP A 107 17.58 0.96 -4.23
N LYS A 108 17.89 1.34 -2.98
CA LYS A 108 18.81 0.60 -2.12
C LYS A 108 18.19 -0.72 -1.65
N LEU A 109 16.90 -0.72 -1.32
CA LEU A 109 16.17 -1.93 -0.93
C LEU A 109 16.10 -2.92 -2.09
N THR A 110 15.70 -2.47 -3.28
CA THR A 110 15.63 -3.31 -4.50
C THR A 110 17.01 -3.83 -4.91
N THR A 111 18.06 -3.01 -4.86
CA THR A 111 19.44 -3.43 -5.16
C THR A 111 19.92 -4.54 -4.21
N ARG A 112 19.57 -4.48 -2.92
CA ARG A 112 19.92 -5.53 -1.95
C ARG A 112 19.25 -6.87 -2.26
N LEU A 113 17.97 -6.83 -2.65
CA LEU A 113 17.25 -8.04 -3.06
C LEU A 113 17.80 -8.60 -4.38
N LYS A 114 17.99 -7.76 -5.41
CA LYS A 114 18.61 -8.14 -6.70
C LYS A 114 19.94 -8.88 -6.49
N LYS A 115 20.83 -8.31 -5.66
CA LYS A 115 22.14 -8.90 -5.34
C LYS A 115 22.02 -10.22 -4.56
N SER A 116 20.94 -10.42 -3.83
CA SER A 116 20.70 -11.67 -3.12
C SER A 116 20.23 -12.76 -4.07
N PHE A 117 19.31 -12.44 -4.99
CA PHE A 117 18.85 -13.40 -5.99
C PHE A 117 19.93 -13.78 -7.01
N SER A 118 20.80 -12.84 -7.40
CA SER A 118 21.93 -13.16 -8.29
C SER A 118 22.95 -14.12 -7.68
N LYS A 119 22.94 -14.31 -6.35
CA LYS A 119 23.83 -15.28 -5.67
C LYS A 119 23.25 -16.69 -5.63
N LEU A 120 21.97 -16.87 -5.97
CA LEU A 120 21.31 -18.17 -5.95
C LEU A 120 21.86 -19.10 -7.05
N ASP A 121 22.36 -18.56 -8.17
CA ASP A 121 23.02 -19.32 -9.25
C ASP A 121 24.26 -20.08 -8.74
N GLY A 122 25.08 -19.40 -7.95
CA GLY A 122 26.32 -19.96 -7.43
C GLY A 122 26.12 -21.07 -6.39
N ILE A 123 24.88 -21.37 -5.99
CA ILE A 123 24.58 -22.52 -5.13
C ILE A 123 24.37 -23.76 -6.00
N ASN A 124 23.63 -23.66 -7.11
CA ASN A 124 23.36 -24.82 -7.95
C ASN A 124 24.64 -25.35 -8.65
N ASP A 125 25.50 -24.44 -9.14
CA ASP A 125 26.70 -24.81 -9.92
C ASP A 125 27.86 -25.36 -9.08
N ARG A 126 27.94 -25.00 -7.80
CA ARG A 126 28.98 -25.48 -6.88
C ARG A 126 28.73 -26.89 -6.35
N TYR A 127 27.49 -27.39 -6.45
CA TYR A 127 27.13 -28.74 -6.02
C TYR A 127 26.95 -29.73 -7.18
N ILE A 128 26.88 -29.26 -8.43
CA ILE A 128 26.91 -30.13 -9.62
C ILE A 128 28.36 -30.54 -10.01
N ASN A 129 29.37 -29.78 -9.58
CA ASN A 129 30.78 -30.00 -9.93
C ASN A 129 31.66 -30.61 -8.81
N ASN A 130 31.06 -31.17 -7.75
CA ASN A 130 31.74 -32.02 -6.75
C ASN A 130 31.06 -33.39 -6.69
#